data_AF-A0A950Q7X4-F1
#
_entry.id   AF-A0A950Q7X4-F1
#
_cell.length_a   1.000
_cell.length_b   1.000
_cell.length_c   1.000
_cell.angle_alpha   90.00
_cell.angle_beta   90.00
_cell.angle_gamma   90.00
#
_symmetry.space_group_name_H-M   'P 1'
#
loop_
_entity.id
_entity.type
_entity.pdbx_description
1 polymer ?
#
loop_
_entity_poly.entity_id
_entity_poly.type
_entity_poly.pdbx_seq_one_letter_code
_entity_poly.pdbx_strand_id
1 'polypeptide(L)' 'MAEGSDLTASAGELVRQFSHYSDAALVRPVIVTKNGRPRNVLLSFGEYERLKSRDQQAFRAAETPDRFLREIRDLAKDKK' A
#
# COMPACT_ATOMS: atom_id res chain seq x y z
N MET A 1 4.90 15.45 5.42
CA MET A 1 5.02 14.13 4.76
C MET A 1 6.44 14.10 4.25
N ALA A 2 7.30 13.24 4.81
CA ALA A 2 8.72 13.29 4.52
C ALA A 2 8.96 12.91 3.05
N GLU A 3 9.56 13.80 2.27
CA GLU A 3 10.24 13.48 1.03
C GLU A 3 11.46 12.60 1.36
N GLY A 4 11.20 11.34 1.71
CA GLY A 4 12.22 10.31 1.56
C GLY A 4 12.33 10.08 0.08
N SER A 5 13.43 10.49 -0.55
CA SER A 5 13.63 10.35 -2.00
C SER A 5 13.42 8.90 -2.42
N ASP A 6 12.29 8.61 -3.07
CA ASP A 6 11.97 7.28 -3.57
C ASP A 6 13.10 6.82 -4.51
N LEU A 7 13.68 5.65 -4.21
CA LEU A 7 14.75 5.11 -5.03
C LEU A 7 14.15 4.63 -6.35
N THR A 8 14.66 5.10 -7.49
CA THR A 8 14.14 4.72 -8.80
C THR A 8 15.14 3.85 -9.55
N ALA A 9 14.67 2.77 -10.17
CA ALA A 9 15.46 1.88 -11.00
C ALA A 9 14.68 1.46 -12.24
N SER A 10 15.37 1.24 -13.36
CA SER A 10 14.77 0.52 -14.48
C SER A 10 14.60 -0.96 -14.16
N ALA A 11 13.68 -1.63 -14.87
CA ALA A 11 13.55 -3.08 -14.74
C ALA A 11 14.87 -3.84 -15.03
N GLY A 12 15.72 -3.32 -15.92
CA GLY A 12 17.02 -3.92 -16.23
C GLY A 12 18.03 -3.79 -15.09
N GLU A 13 18.10 -2.61 -14.46
CA GLU A 13 18.97 -2.38 -13.28
C GLU A 13 18.51 -3.22 -12.09
N LEU A 14 17.19 -3.29 -11.85
CA LEU A 14 16.61 -4.11 -10.79
C LEU A 14 17.05 -5.57 -10.92
N VAL A 15 16.96 -6.16 -12.11
CA VAL A 15 17.35 -7.56 -12.33
C VAL A 15 18.85 -7.76 -12.13
N ARG A 16 19.70 -6.83 -12.60
CA ARG A 16 21.16 -6.94 -12.48
C ARG A 16 21.66 -6.78 -11.04
N GLN A 17 20.97 -5.99 -10.23
CA GLN A 17 21.37 -5.64 -8.86
C GLN A 17 20.27 -5.96 -7.86
N PHE A 18 19.61 -7.11 -8.04
CA PHE A 18 18.40 -7.45 -7.29
C PHE A 18 18.61 -7.37 -5.77
N SER A 19 19.70 -7.92 -5.24
CA SER A 19 19.97 -7.89 -3.79
C SER A 19 20.03 -6.47 -3.24
N HIS A 20 20.70 -5.54 -3.95
CA HIS A 20 20.81 -4.14 -3.53
C HIS A 20 19.43 -3.46 -3.42
N TYR A 21 18.60 -3.62 -4.45
CA TYR A 21 17.26 -3.01 -4.47
C TYR A 21 16.29 -3.72 -3.52
N SER A 22 16.45 -5.03 -3.31
CA SER A 22 15.68 -5.79 -2.32
C SER A 22 15.99 -5.32 -0.89
N ASP A 23 17.26 -5.11 -0.56
CA ASP A 23 17.65 -4.59 0.76
C ASP A 23 17.15 -3.15 0.96
N ALA A 24 17.23 -2.31 -0.08
CA ALA A 24 16.65 -0.97 -0.05
C ALA A 24 15.13 -1.01 0.18
N ALA A 25 14.43 -1.97 -0.43
CA ALA A 25 12.99 -2.16 -0.30
C ALA A 25 12.52 -2.54 1.12
N LEU A 26 13.44 -2.99 1.99
CA LEU A 26 13.15 -3.25 3.41
C LEU A 26 12.88 -1.97 4.21
N VAL A 27 13.43 -0.83 3.77
CA VAL A 27 13.37 0.44 4.51
C VAL A 27 12.68 1.58 3.74
N ARG A 28 12.58 1.49 2.41
CA ARG A 28 11.93 2.51 1.56
C ARG A 28 11.37 1.90 0.27
N PRO A 29 10.34 2.50 -0.36
CA PRO A 29 9.88 2.07 -1.67
C PRO A 29 10.97 2.21 -2.75
N VAL A 30 10.98 1.24 -3.68
CA VAL A 30 11.77 1.34 -4.91
C VAL A 30 10.84 1.40 -6.11
N ILE A 31 10.84 2.51 -6.83
CA ILE A 31 10.05 2.71 -8.04
C ILE A 31 10.76 2.03 -9.21
N VAL A 32 10.09 1.06 -9.80
CA VAL A 32 10.56 0.33 -10.97
C VAL A 32 9.96 0.96 -12.22
N THR A 33 10.82 1.34 -13.15
CA THR A 33 10.45 2.03 -14.39
C THR A 33 10.61 1.14 -15.62
N LYS A 34 9.82 1.46 -16.65
CA LYS A 34 9.98 0.96 -18.01
C LYS A 34 9.88 2.12 -18.98
N ASN A 35 10.86 2.28 -19.86
CA ASN A 35 10.93 3.39 -20.82
C ASN A 35 10.78 4.77 -20.15
N GLY A 36 11.44 4.96 -18.99
CA GLY A 36 11.41 6.21 -18.22
C GLY A 36 10.12 6.48 -17.44
N ARG A 37 9.14 5.58 -17.48
CA ARG A 37 7.86 5.75 -16.77
C ARG A 37 7.75 4.79 -15.58
N PRO A 38 7.30 5.25 -14.40
CA PRO A 38 6.97 4.38 -13.28
C PRO A 38 5.98 3.29 -13.70
N ARG A 39 6.21 2.04 -13.28
CA ARG A 39 5.36 0.90 -13.64
C ARG A 39 4.91 0.09 -12.44
N ASN A 40 5.80 -0.13 -11.49
CA ASN A 40 5.54 -0.89 -10.27
C ASN A 40 6.47 -0.41 -9.15
N VAL A 41 6.17 -0.78 -7.91
CA VAL A 41 7.00 -0.47 -6.74
C VAL A 41 7.40 -1.78 -6.09
N LEU A 42 8.68 -1.93 -5.78
CA LEU A 42 9.17 -2.99 -4.91
C LEU A 42 9.11 -2.50 -3.46
N LEU A 43 8.53 -3.32 -2.60
CA LEU A 43 8.33 -3.09 -1.17
C LEU A 43 8.67 -4.36 -0.41
N SER A 44 9.02 -4.20 0.86
CA SER A 44 9.06 -5.32 1.79
C SER A 44 7.69 -5.98 1.92
N PHE A 45 7.66 -7.27 2.23
CA PHE A 45 6.41 -7.99 2.49
C PHE A 45 5.62 -7.38 3.66
N GLY A 46 6.30 -6.94 4.72
CA GLY A 46 5.67 -6.29 5.86
C GLY A 46 4.97 -4.97 5.48
N GLU A 47 5.59 -4.17 4.62
CA GLU A 47 4.97 -2.95 4.11
C GLU A 47 3.79 -3.25 3.18
N TYR A 48 3.88 -4.29 2.34
CA TYR A 48 2.75 -4.75 1.55
C TYR A 48 1.56 -5.17 2.43
N GLU A 49 1.77 -5.97 3.47
CA GLU A 49 0.70 -6.38 4.39
C GLU A 49 0.13 -5.19 5.18
N ARG A 50 0.97 -4.24 5.61
CA ARG A 50 0.52 -2.99 6.24
C ARG A 50 -0.39 -2.19 5.32
N LEU A 51 -0.02 -2.02 4.05
CA LEU A 51 -0.85 -1.32 3.06
C LEU A 51 -2.15 -2.07 2.80
N LYS A 52 -2.09 -3.39 2.58
CA LYS A 52 -3.25 -4.25 2.36
C LYS A 52 -4.23 -4.24 3.53
N SER A 53 -3.73 -4.13 4.77
CA SER A 53 -4.58 -4.03 5.98
C SER A 53 -5.35 -2.71 6.08
N ARG A 54 -4.87 -1.65 5.41
CA ARG A 54 -5.46 -0.31 5.43
C ARG A 54 -6.36 -0.04 4.22
N ASP A 55 -6.35 -0.90 3.22
CA ASP A 55 -7.33 -0.83 2.16
C ASP A 55 -8.72 -1.03 2.75
N GLN A 56 -9.60 -0.05 2.53
CA GLN A 56 -10.98 -0.12 2.97
C GLN A 56 -11.63 -1.34 2.33
N GLN A 57 -12.05 -2.28 3.17
CA GLN A 57 -12.83 -3.41 2.70
C GLN A 57 -14.26 -2.93 2.44
N ALA A 58 -14.65 -2.91 1.17
CA ALA A 58 -16.03 -2.68 0.79
C ALA A 58 -16.85 -3.94 1.09
N PHE A 59 -17.86 -3.80 1.95
CA PHE A 59 -18.83 -4.85 2.21
C PHE A 59 -20.11 -4.55 1.44
N ARG A 60 -20.79 -5.59 0.96
CA ARG A 60 -22.22 -5.44 0.66
C ARG A 60 -22.96 -5.16 1.98
N ALA A 61 -24.07 -4.44 1.90
CA ALA A 61 -24.90 -4.17 3.09
C ALA A 61 -25.27 -5.46 3.84
N ALA A 62 -25.57 -6.55 3.10
CA ALA A 62 -25.91 -7.85 3.66
C ALA A 62 -24.73 -8.60 4.32
N GLU A 63 -23.49 -8.23 3.98
CA GLU A 63 -22.26 -8.87 4.47
C GLU A 63 -21.55 -8.00 5.51
N THR A 64 -22.16 -6.87 5.88
CA THR A 64 -21.56 -5.90 6.81
C THR A 64 -21.50 -6.49 8.21
N PRO A 65 -20.31 -6.61 8.83
CA PRO A 65 -20.19 -7.16 10.18
C PRO A 65 -20.97 -6.37 11.23
N ASP A 66 -21.62 -7.09 12.16
CA ASP A 66 -22.51 -6.51 13.20
C ASP A 66 -21.89 -5.39 14.03
N ARG A 67 -20.57 -5.43 14.27
CA ARG A 67 -19.85 -4.37 14.99
C ARG A 67 -20.02 -3.01 14.31
N PHE A 68 -19.95 -2.97 12.98
CA PHE A 68 -20.09 -1.73 12.21
C PHE A 68 -21.54 -1.25 12.16
N LEU A 69 -22.52 -2.18 12.14
CA LEU A 69 -23.94 -1.82 12.11
C LEU A 69 -24.39 -1.06 13.37
N ARG A 70 -23.81 -1.37 14.53
CA ARG A 70 -24.07 -0.64 15.78
C ARG A 70 -23.53 0.79 15.70
N GLU A 71 -22.27 0.94 15.33
CA GLU A 71 -21.61 2.25 15.20
C GLU A 71 -22.32 3.15 14.18
N ILE A 72 -22.72 2.61 13.02
CA ILE A 72 -23.48 3.34 11.99
C ILE A 72 -24.84 3.82 12.55
N ARG A 73 -25.53 2.98 13.32
CA ARG A 73 -26.83 3.33 13.93
C ARG A 73 -26.70 4.46 14.93
N ASP A 74 -25.66 4.43 15.78
CA ASP A 74 -25.47 5.43 16.82
C ASP A 74 -25.08 6.79 16.19
N LEU A 75 -24.19 6.79 15.19
CA LEU A 75 -23.89 7.99 14.38
C LEU A 75 -25.11 8.57 13.67
N ALA A 76 -26.05 7.73 13.20
CA ALA A 76 -27.27 8.19 12.55
C ALA A 76 -28.28 8.83 13.52
N LYS A 77 -28.24 8.45 14.81
CA LYS A 77 -29.07 9.04 15.86
C LYS A 77 -28.53 10.39 16.34
N ASP A 78 -27.21 10.54 16.44
CA ASP A 78 -26.55 11.79 16.86
C ASP A 78 -26.67 12.92 15.82
N LYS A 79 -27.07 12.60 14.59
CA LYS A 79 -27.36 13.59 13.53
C LYS A 79 -28.82 14.08 13.51
N LYS A 80 -29.63 13.72 14.50
CA LYS A 80 -31.02 14.21 14.68
C LYS A 80 -31.12 15.11 15.91
#